data_AF-F8CDN9-F1
#
_entry.id   AF-F8CDN9-F1
#
_cell.length_a   1.000
_cell.length_b   1.000
_cell.length_c   1.000
_cell.angle_alpha   90.00
_cell.angle_beta   90.00
_cell.angle_gamma   90.00
#
_symmetry.space_group_name_H-M   'P 1'
#
loop_
_entity.id
_entity.type
_entity.pdbx_description
1 polymer ?
#
loop_
_entity_poly.entity_id
_entity_poly.type
_entity_poly.pdbx_seq_one_letter_code
_entity_poly.pdbx_strand_id
1 'polypeptide(L)'
;MDAEKAVAERYQALRDVMDERVTRRWAGAEALALGRGGVTAVARATGLARMTVRAGRDEVSGKRPEGELVRVRRKGAGRPPVEVAQPGLTETLESLVDPVTRGDPESPLRWTCKSTRMLASELEKHGYKVSPQKVGELLKSQGYSLQAISKSLEGESHPDRNAQFEHINAQVQQFQARGQPVVSVDTKKKELVGEFKNGGREWQPAGAPVLSLTHDFPDTAVGKAIPYGVYDIGDNSAWVSVGVDHDTPVFAVNSLGAWWRKMGQERYPEAKELLVTADSGGSNSARSRVWKAELQRLADATGLCISVCHFPPGTSKWNKVEHRLFSHISLNWRGRPLEDYETVVNLIGTTTNTKGLKVKARLDRRRYRTGVSVSPAAMDELHLVRATFHGDWNYILKPRMDK
;
A
#
# COMPACT_ATOMS: atom_id res chain seq x y z
N MET A 1 60.55 34.56 -12.91
CA MET A 1 60.47 34.00 -11.54
C MET A 1 59.39 34.70 -10.71
N ASP A 2 59.27 36.04 -10.74
CA ASP A 2 58.23 36.76 -9.97
C ASP A 2 56.79 36.37 -10.29
N ALA A 3 56.45 36.25 -11.57
CA ALA A 3 55.09 35.92 -11.99
C ALA A 3 54.62 34.52 -11.54
N GLU A 4 55.53 33.53 -11.54
CA GLU A 4 55.21 32.17 -11.08
C GLU A 4 54.98 32.14 -9.56
N LYS A 5 55.78 32.89 -8.80
CA LYS A 5 55.62 33.02 -7.35
C LYS A 5 54.28 33.68 -6.98
N ALA A 6 53.92 34.77 -7.64
CA ALA A 6 52.65 35.47 -7.42
C ALA A 6 51.42 34.63 -7.80
N VAL A 7 51.53 33.77 -8.83
CA VAL A 7 50.47 32.79 -9.16
C VAL A 7 50.38 31.70 -8.08
N ALA A 8 51.52 31.18 -7.60
CA ALA A 8 51.54 30.15 -6.58
C ALA A 8 50.91 30.64 -5.26
N GLU A 9 51.22 31.86 -4.83
CA GLU A 9 50.65 32.48 -3.62
C GLU A 9 49.12 32.63 -3.71
N ARG A 10 48.60 33.16 -4.83
CA ARG A 10 47.16 33.29 -5.06
C ARG A 10 46.45 31.93 -5.15
N TYR A 11 47.11 30.93 -5.74
CA TYR A 11 46.57 29.58 -5.80
C TYR A 11 46.44 28.95 -4.42
N GLN A 12 47.50 29.02 -3.58
CA GLN A 12 47.46 28.46 -2.23
C GLN A 12 46.38 29.11 -1.36
N ALA A 13 46.16 30.42 -1.51
CA ALA A 13 45.12 31.13 -0.75
C ALA A 13 43.69 30.71 -1.12
N LEU A 14 43.45 30.24 -2.35
CA LEU A 14 42.12 29.94 -2.86
C LEU A 14 41.85 28.44 -3.03
N ARG A 15 42.87 27.58 -2.98
CA ARG A 15 42.75 26.16 -3.35
C ARG A 15 41.69 25.40 -2.55
N ASP A 16 41.48 25.75 -1.28
CA ASP A 16 40.58 25.02 -0.39
C ASP A 16 39.11 25.47 -0.52
N VAL A 17 38.86 26.59 -1.23
CA VAL A 17 37.51 27.14 -1.47
C VAL A 17 37.05 26.99 -2.92
N MET A 18 37.94 26.59 -3.84
CA MET A 18 37.62 26.41 -5.25
C MET A 18 37.28 24.94 -5.55
N ASP A 19 36.15 24.72 -6.23
CA ASP A 19 35.87 23.42 -6.84
C ASP A 19 36.75 23.19 -8.10
N GLU A 20 36.70 21.99 -8.67
CA GLU A 20 37.50 21.60 -9.84
C GLU A 20 37.27 22.53 -11.06
N ARG A 21 36.05 23.02 -11.23
CA ARG A 21 35.67 23.89 -12.34
C ARG A 21 36.18 25.31 -12.13
N VAL A 22 36.00 25.86 -10.93
CA VAL A 22 36.50 27.19 -10.55
C VAL A 22 38.03 27.22 -10.62
N THR A 23 38.68 26.19 -10.10
CA THR A 23 40.15 26.02 -10.16
C THR A 23 40.66 26.04 -11.61
N ARG A 24 39.99 25.30 -12.51
CA ARG A 24 40.37 25.25 -13.93
C ARG A 24 40.19 26.61 -14.61
N ARG A 25 39.06 27.29 -14.39
CA ARG A 25 38.81 28.62 -15.00
C ARG A 25 39.76 29.68 -14.46
N TRP A 26 40.02 29.68 -13.15
CA TRP A 26 40.97 30.58 -12.52
C TRP A 26 42.38 30.42 -13.11
N ALA A 27 42.89 29.19 -13.17
CA ALA A 27 44.19 28.90 -13.78
C ALA A 27 44.25 29.30 -15.27
N GLY A 28 43.13 29.16 -15.98
CA GLY A 28 42.97 29.62 -17.36
C GLY A 28 43.05 31.15 -17.51
N ALA A 29 42.43 31.90 -16.60
CA ALA A 29 42.48 33.35 -16.57
C ALA A 29 43.88 33.88 -16.25
N GLU A 30 44.58 33.26 -15.29
CA GLU A 30 45.98 33.56 -14.98
C GLU A 30 46.89 33.31 -16.19
N ALA A 31 46.65 32.21 -16.93
CA ALA A 31 47.40 31.89 -18.12
C ALA A 31 47.15 32.87 -19.28
N LEU A 32 45.95 33.46 -19.38
CA LEU A 32 45.65 34.55 -20.33
C LEU A 32 46.38 35.83 -19.94
N ALA A 33 46.34 36.21 -18.66
CA ALA A 33 46.97 37.42 -18.16
C ALA A 33 48.50 37.42 -18.37
N LEU A 34 49.13 36.26 -18.26
CA LEU A 34 50.58 36.10 -18.48
C LEU A 34 50.99 35.98 -19.96
N GLY A 35 50.04 35.86 -20.89
CA GLY A 35 50.33 35.84 -22.34
C GLY A 35 51.17 34.64 -22.80
N ARG A 36 52.21 34.90 -23.61
CA ARG A 36 53.01 33.84 -24.26
C ARG A 36 53.80 33.05 -23.20
N GLY A 37 53.49 31.77 -23.07
CA GLY A 37 54.08 30.89 -22.07
C GLY A 37 53.31 30.79 -20.75
N GLY A 38 52.22 31.56 -20.58
CA GLY A 38 51.41 31.60 -19.36
C GLY A 38 50.88 30.23 -18.92
N VAL A 39 50.48 29.36 -19.86
CA VAL A 39 50.04 27.98 -19.54
C VAL A 39 51.14 27.17 -18.84
N THR A 40 52.38 27.30 -19.29
CA THR A 40 53.53 26.58 -18.70
C THR A 40 53.89 27.16 -17.33
N ALA A 41 53.88 28.49 -17.21
CA ALA A 41 54.17 29.19 -15.96
C ALA A 41 53.14 28.84 -14.87
N VAL A 42 51.84 28.90 -15.19
CA VAL A 42 50.77 28.55 -14.25
C VAL A 42 50.81 27.07 -13.86
N ALA A 43 51.07 26.17 -14.81
CA ALA A 43 51.19 24.74 -14.50
C ALA A 43 52.36 24.45 -13.54
N ARG A 44 53.50 25.12 -13.70
CA ARG A 44 54.65 25.01 -12.78
C ARG A 44 54.33 25.59 -11.41
N ALA A 45 53.68 26.75 -11.36
CA ALA A 45 53.34 27.45 -10.12
C ALA A 45 52.30 26.71 -9.27
N THR A 46 51.34 26.04 -9.91
CA THR A 46 50.18 25.43 -9.23
C THR A 46 50.27 23.90 -9.10
N GLY A 47 51.16 23.25 -9.86
CA GLY A 47 51.20 21.80 -9.99
C GLY A 47 50.06 21.21 -10.83
N LEU A 48 49.18 22.05 -11.41
CA LEU A 48 48.10 21.59 -12.28
C LEU A 48 48.66 21.08 -13.61
N ALA A 49 48.02 20.06 -14.17
CA ALA A 49 48.37 19.56 -15.50
C ALA A 49 48.24 20.67 -16.56
N ARG A 50 49.24 20.81 -17.45
CA ARG A 50 49.23 21.80 -18.54
C ARG A 50 47.96 21.74 -19.39
N MET A 51 47.39 20.55 -19.57
CA MET A 51 46.13 20.36 -20.29
C MET A 51 44.93 20.97 -19.57
N THR A 52 44.89 20.91 -18.24
CA THR A 52 43.84 21.52 -17.40
C THR A 52 43.88 23.04 -17.52
N VAL A 53 45.07 23.63 -17.39
CA VAL A 53 45.28 25.09 -17.52
C VAL A 53 44.90 25.56 -18.94
N ARG A 54 45.30 24.82 -19.97
CA ARG A 54 44.92 25.12 -21.36
C ARG A 54 43.41 25.03 -21.59
N ALA A 55 42.76 24.00 -21.07
CA ALA A 55 41.31 23.85 -21.17
C ALA A 55 40.58 25.00 -20.46
N GLY A 56 41.03 25.41 -19.28
CA GLY A 56 40.50 26.58 -18.59
C GLY A 56 40.67 27.87 -19.37
N ARG A 57 41.84 28.09 -19.98
CA ARG A 57 42.12 29.24 -20.84
C ARG A 57 41.15 29.32 -22.01
N ASP A 58 40.92 28.18 -22.67
CA ASP A 58 40.02 28.09 -23.82
C ASP A 58 38.55 28.32 -23.41
N GLU A 59 38.15 27.86 -22.21
CA GLU A 59 36.85 28.13 -21.57
C GLU A 59 36.65 29.61 -21.21
N VAL A 60 37.67 30.30 -20.71
CA VAL A 60 37.62 31.73 -20.37
C VAL A 60 37.63 32.61 -21.62
N SER A 61 38.34 32.19 -22.68
CA SER A 61 38.41 32.95 -23.94
C SER A 61 37.19 32.79 -24.86
N GLY A 62 36.11 32.15 -24.39
CA GLY A 62 34.89 31.93 -25.18
C GLY A 62 35.06 30.97 -26.37
N LYS A 63 36.13 30.18 -26.42
CA LYS A 63 36.41 29.22 -27.51
C LYS A 63 35.69 27.87 -27.30
N ARG A 64 34.76 27.80 -26.34
CA ARG A 64 33.99 26.59 -25.99
C ARG A 64 32.51 26.94 -25.79
N PRO A 65 31.55 26.12 -26.29
CA PRO A 65 30.12 26.43 -26.19
C PRO A 65 29.60 26.43 -24.75
N GLU A 66 28.74 27.39 -24.40
CA GLU A 66 28.16 27.56 -23.05
C GLU A 66 27.38 26.34 -22.53
N GLY A 67 26.80 25.52 -23.41
CA GLY A 67 26.03 24.33 -23.05
C GLY A 67 26.85 23.20 -22.39
N GLU A 68 28.18 23.15 -22.58
CA GLU A 68 29.06 22.21 -21.89
C GLU A 68 29.50 22.73 -20.51
N LEU A 69 29.31 24.03 -20.22
CA LEU A 69 29.87 24.69 -19.06
C LEU A 69 29.06 24.45 -17.79
N VAL A 70 27.79 24.06 -17.85
CA VAL A 70 26.90 24.02 -16.66
C VAL A 70 27.23 22.88 -15.68
N ARG A 71 27.91 21.82 -16.11
CA ARG A 71 28.22 20.66 -15.26
C ARG A 71 29.69 20.62 -14.86
N VAL A 72 29.96 20.37 -13.57
CA VAL A 72 31.32 20.16 -13.03
C VAL A 72 32.03 19.00 -13.76
N ARG A 73 31.27 18.02 -14.27
CA ARG A 73 31.77 16.88 -15.05
C ARG A 73 31.09 16.78 -16.41
N ARG A 74 31.84 16.31 -17.43
CA ARG A 74 31.30 16.02 -18.77
C ARG A 74 30.15 15.00 -18.70
N LYS A 75 29.21 15.08 -19.65
CA LYS A 75 28.23 14.01 -19.88
C LYS A 75 28.99 12.70 -20.15
N GLY A 76 28.80 11.69 -19.29
CA GLY A 76 29.53 10.41 -19.35
C GLY A 76 30.65 10.23 -18.32
N ALA A 77 31.05 11.25 -17.56
CA ALA A 77 32.09 11.15 -16.52
C ALA A 77 31.53 10.79 -15.13
N GLY A 78 30.60 9.82 -15.09
CA GLY A 78 30.01 9.26 -13.88
C GLY A 78 30.19 7.74 -13.83
N ARG A 79 29.85 7.11 -12.69
CA ARG A 79 29.79 5.65 -12.61
C ARG A 79 28.90 5.14 -13.75
N PRO A 80 29.37 4.20 -14.59
CA PRO A 80 28.54 3.67 -15.67
C PRO A 80 27.23 3.12 -15.10
N PRO A 81 26.11 3.24 -15.83
CA PRO A 81 24.86 2.64 -15.42
C PRO A 81 25.06 1.16 -15.09
N VAL A 82 24.32 0.66 -14.10
CA VAL A 82 24.46 -0.71 -13.57
C VAL A 82 24.26 -1.75 -14.68
N GLU A 83 23.43 -1.41 -15.66
CA GLU A 83 23.12 -2.16 -16.88
C GLU A 83 24.34 -2.31 -17.80
N VAL A 84 25.18 -1.29 -17.87
CA VAL A 84 26.41 -1.28 -18.68
C VAL A 84 27.56 -1.93 -17.91
N ALA A 85 27.59 -1.77 -16.59
CA ALA A 85 28.60 -2.38 -15.73
C ALA A 85 28.41 -3.90 -15.55
N GLN A 86 27.18 -4.41 -15.76
CA GLN A 86 26.82 -5.82 -15.60
C GLN A 86 26.04 -6.33 -16.83
N PRO A 87 26.76 -6.72 -17.90
CA PRO A 87 26.14 -7.29 -19.10
C PRO A 87 25.25 -8.49 -18.75
N GLY A 88 24.08 -8.60 -19.39
CA GLY A 88 23.13 -9.69 -19.15
C GLY A 88 22.16 -9.48 -17.97
N LEU A 89 22.31 -8.40 -17.19
CA LEU A 89 21.42 -8.07 -16.07
C LEU A 89 19.96 -7.91 -16.53
N THR A 90 19.76 -7.17 -17.61
CA THR A 90 18.44 -6.84 -18.18
C THR A 90 17.75 -8.10 -18.71
N GLU A 91 18.50 -8.95 -19.42
CA GLU A 91 18.03 -10.23 -19.98
C GLU A 91 17.72 -11.26 -18.89
N THR A 92 18.54 -11.32 -17.83
CA THR A 92 18.29 -12.19 -16.67
C THR A 92 17.10 -11.69 -15.85
N LEU A 93 16.93 -10.37 -15.71
CA LEU A 93 15.74 -9.80 -15.08
C LEU A 93 14.48 -10.10 -15.91
N GLU A 94 14.55 -10.03 -17.24
CA GLU A 94 13.46 -10.42 -18.14
C GLU A 94 13.14 -11.92 -18.01
N SER A 95 14.13 -12.82 -18.00
CA SER A 95 13.86 -14.26 -17.84
C SER A 95 13.24 -14.62 -16.49
N LEU A 96 13.50 -13.80 -15.45
CA LEU A 96 12.85 -13.93 -14.14
C LEU A 96 11.39 -13.43 -14.11
N VAL A 97 10.95 -12.69 -15.13
CA VAL A 97 9.67 -11.96 -15.18
C VAL A 97 8.78 -12.37 -16.37
N ASP A 98 9.35 -12.87 -17.46
CA ASP A 98 8.68 -13.18 -18.72
C ASP A 98 7.67 -14.36 -18.59
N PRO A 99 6.40 -14.18 -19.00
CA PRO A 99 5.38 -15.22 -19.05
C PRO A 99 5.48 -16.26 -20.20
N VAL A 100 6.43 -16.18 -21.15
CA VAL A 100 6.47 -17.06 -22.34
C VAL A 100 7.01 -18.47 -22.05
N THR A 101 7.57 -18.74 -20.86
CA THR A 101 7.83 -20.12 -20.38
C THR A 101 6.58 -20.77 -19.79
N ARG A 102 5.41 -20.53 -20.39
CA ARG A 102 4.08 -21.04 -19.95
C ARG A 102 3.82 -22.51 -20.32
N GLY A 103 4.80 -23.21 -20.90
CA GLY A 103 4.61 -24.50 -21.56
C GLY A 103 5.38 -25.70 -21.00
N ASP A 104 6.09 -25.61 -19.86
CA ASP A 104 6.81 -26.76 -19.31
C ASP A 104 6.22 -27.24 -17.97
N PRO A 105 5.65 -28.46 -17.89
CA PRO A 105 4.98 -29.04 -16.72
C PRO A 105 5.81 -29.18 -15.43
N GLU A 106 7.15 -29.13 -15.46
CA GLU A 106 7.99 -29.57 -14.32
C GLU A 106 8.92 -28.51 -13.69
N SER A 107 8.50 -27.25 -13.51
CA SER A 107 9.31 -26.27 -12.74
C SER A 107 8.65 -25.89 -11.39
N PRO A 108 9.26 -26.17 -10.21
CA PRO A 108 8.60 -26.09 -8.89
C PRO A 108 8.38 -24.69 -8.29
N LEU A 109 8.52 -23.61 -9.06
CA LEU A 109 8.42 -22.23 -8.55
C LEU A 109 7.49 -21.38 -9.41
N ARG A 110 6.24 -21.82 -9.51
CA ARG A 110 5.14 -21.11 -10.17
C ARG A 110 4.41 -20.20 -9.17
N TRP A 111 4.63 -18.88 -9.28
CA TRP A 111 3.67 -17.77 -9.09
C TRP A 111 4.43 -16.47 -8.79
N THR A 112 4.30 -15.48 -9.67
CA THR A 112 4.97 -14.18 -9.61
C THR A 112 4.35 -13.26 -8.55
N CYS A 113 4.66 -13.57 -7.28
CA CYS A 113 4.56 -12.66 -6.13
C CYS A 113 5.96 -12.21 -5.67
N LYS A 114 6.95 -12.12 -6.58
CA LYS A 114 8.30 -11.71 -6.21
C LYS A 114 8.35 -10.19 -6.10
N SER A 115 8.41 -9.68 -4.86
CA SER A 115 8.69 -8.27 -4.60
C SER A 115 10.02 -7.85 -5.24
N THR A 116 10.24 -6.55 -5.47
CA THR A 116 11.52 -6.04 -5.99
C THR A 116 12.74 -6.46 -5.15
N ARG A 117 12.53 -6.73 -3.85
CA ARG A 117 13.57 -7.30 -2.97
C ARG A 117 13.90 -8.75 -3.29
N MET A 118 12.90 -9.56 -3.62
CA MET A 118 13.13 -10.95 -4.02
C MET A 118 13.79 -11.04 -5.38
N LEU A 119 13.41 -10.18 -6.33
CA LEU A 119 14.07 -10.10 -7.64
C LEU A 119 15.53 -9.67 -7.50
N ALA A 120 15.83 -8.69 -6.64
CA ALA A 120 17.21 -8.31 -6.34
C ALA A 120 18.02 -9.46 -5.74
N SER A 121 17.47 -10.19 -4.77
CA SER A 121 18.13 -11.36 -4.16
C SER A 121 18.35 -12.50 -5.15
N GLU A 122 17.42 -12.72 -6.09
CA GLU A 122 17.59 -13.76 -7.10
C GLU A 122 18.65 -13.38 -8.14
N LEU A 123 18.71 -12.10 -8.52
CA LEU A 123 19.76 -11.57 -9.37
C LEU A 123 21.14 -11.65 -8.68
N GLU A 124 21.21 -11.44 -7.36
CA GLU A 124 22.43 -11.68 -6.58
C GLU A 124 22.91 -13.12 -6.65
N LYS A 125 22.01 -14.11 -6.63
CA LYS A 125 22.37 -15.53 -6.80
C LYS A 125 22.92 -15.84 -8.19
N HIS A 126 22.50 -15.08 -9.21
CA HIS A 126 23.02 -15.16 -10.57
C HIS A 126 24.28 -14.32 -10.78
N GLY A 127 24.86 -13.74 -9.71
CA GLY A 127 26.12 -13.00 -9.74
C GLY A 127 25.97 -11.49 -9.94
N TYR A 128 24.75 -10.95 -9.95
CA TYR A 128 24.49 -9.53 -10.19
C TYR A 128 24.29 -8.73 -8.90
N LYS A 129 24.96 -7.59 -8.77
CA LYS A 129 24.80 -6.65 -7.66
C LYS A 129 23.83 -5.54 -8.04
N VAL A 130 22.59 -5.62 -7.55
CA VAL A 130 21.54 -4.63 -7.86
C VAL A 130 20.64 -4.37 -6.65
N SER A 131 20.29 -3.10 -6.41
CA SER A 131 19.38 -2.77 -5.31
C SER A 131 17.91 -2.99 -5.70
N PRO A 132 17.01 -3.27 -4.74
CA PRO A 132 15.58 -3.41 -5.01
C PRO A 132 14.94 -2.18 -5.69
N GLN A 133 15.47 -0.99 -5.41
CA GLN A 133 15.02 0.25 -6.05
C GLN A 133 15.43 0.27 -7.54
N LYS A 134 16.67 -0.11 -7.85
CA LYS A 134 17.14 -0.18 -9.22
C LYS A 134 16.41 -1.24 -10.04
N VAL A 135 16.05 -2.38 -9.43
CA VAL A 135 15.16 -3.36 -10.06
C VAL A 135 13.81 -2.75 -10.43
N GLY A 136 13.21 -1.96 -9.55
CA GLY A 136 11.94 -1.27 -9.83
C GLY A 136 12.04 -0.24 -10.97
N GLU A 137 13.17 0.46 -11.09
CA GLU A 137 13.45 1.37 -12.20
C GLU A 137 13.65 0.63 -13.52
N LEU A 138 14.39 -0.49 -13.52
CA LEU A 138 14.62 -1.34 -14.69
C LEU A 138 13.30 -1.90 -15.23
N LEU A 139 12.47 -2.46 -14.35
CA LEU A 139 11.14 -2.96 -14.71
C LEU A 139 10.27 -1.87 -15.35
N LYS A 140 10.25 -0.65 -14.78
CA LYS A 140 9.53 0.49 -15.38
C LYS A 140 10.09 0.88 -16.75
N SER A 141 11.40 0.86 -16.92
CA SER A 141 12.06 1.21 -18.19
C SER A 141 11.78 0.20 -19.30
N GLN A 142 11.52 -1.06 -18.94
CA GLN A 142 11.10 -2.15 -19.83
C GLN A 142 9.58 -2.19 -20.04
N GLY A 143 8.82 -1.20 -19.56
CA GLY A 143 7.36 -1.14 -19.72
C GLY A 143 6.58 -1.99 -18.72
N TYR A 144 7.24 -2.68 -17.79
CA TYR A 144 6.56 -3.37 -16.69
C TYR A 144 6.03 -2.36 -15.67
N SER A 145 4.82 -2.60 -15.21
CA SER A 145 4.19 -1.87 -14.13
C SER A 145 3.64 -2.86 -13.11
N LEU A 146 3.47 -2.40 -11.87
CA LEU A 146 2.80 -3.20 -10.85
C LEU A 146 1.34 -3.38 -11.26
N GLN A 147 1.05 -4.52 -11.88
CA GLN A 147 -0.29 -4.91 -12.26
C GLN A 147 -0.83 -5.86 -11.20
N ALA A 148 -1.89 -5.46 -10.49
CA ALA A 148 -2.67 -6.41 -9.71
C ALA A 148 -3.41 -7.33 -10.69
N ILE A 149 -3.74 -8.57 -10.27
CA ILE A 149 -4.69 -9.41 -11.02
C ILE A 149 -5.98 -8.59 -11.17
N SER A 150 -6.27 -8.16 -12.39
CA SER A 150 -7.55 -7.54 -12.72
C SER A 150 -8.56 -8.65 -12.90
N LYS A 151 -9.53 -8.76 -12.00
CA LYS A 151 -10.79 -9.44 -12.28
C LYS A 151 -11.60 -8.56 -13.24
N SER A 152 -11.17 -8.43 -14.49
CA SER A 152 -11.88 -7.69 -15.54
C SER A 152 -13.01 -8.52 -16.14
N LEU A 153 -13.81 -9.16 -15.29
CA LEU A 153 -15.03 -9.89 -15.64
C LEU A 153 -16.10 -9.55 -14.60
N GLU A 154 -16.22 -8.27 -14.25
CA GLU A 154 -17.31 -7.75 -13.42
C GLU A 154 -17.90 -6.51 -14.08
N GLY A 155 -18.92 -6.75 -14.92
CA GLY A 155 -20.04 -5.86 -15.22
C GLY A 155 -19.74 -4.53 -15.92
N GLU A 156 -20.67 -4.09 -16.75
CA GLU A 156 -20.63 -2.80 -17.44
C GLU A 156 -20.25 -1.64 -16.50
N SER A 157 -19.48 -0.70 -17.02
CA SER A 157 -19.08 0.52 -16.32
C SER A 157 -20.33 1.30 -15.89
N HIS A 158 -20.76 1.15 -14.64
CA HIS A 158 -21.85 1.97 -14.10
C HIS A 158 -21.50 3.46 -14.27
N PRO A 159 -22.32 4.25 -14.99
CA PRO A 159 -22.00 5.63 -15.37
C PRO A 159 -21.71 6.51 -14.15
N ASP A 160 -22.36 6.25 -13.02
CA ASP A 160 -22.21 7.04 -11.79
C ASP A 160 -21.13 6.54 -10.82
N ARG A 161 -20.27 5.60 -11.23
CA ARG A 161 -19.27 5.00 -10.34
C ARG A 161 -18.36 6.07 -9.70
N ASN A 162 -17.85 7.01 -10.49
CA ASN A 162 -16.99 8.07 -9.98
C ASN A 162 -17.73 9.04 -9.06
N ALA A 163 -18.95 9.44 -9.43
CA ALA A 163 -19.79 10.32 -8.62
C ALA A 163 -20.11 9.72 -7.24
N GLN A 164 -20.34 8.40 -7.16
CA GLN A 164 -20.54 7.73 -5.89
C GLN A 164 -19.27 7.71 -5.03
N PHE A 165 -18.08 7.55 -5.63
CA PHE A 165 -16.82 7.67 -4.87
C PHE A 165 -16.57 9.07 -4.32
N GLU A 166 -16.83 10.10 -5.14
CA GLU A 166 -16.73 11.49 -4.73
C GLU A 166 -17.70 11.80 -3.59
N HIS A 167 -18.95 11.31 -3.70
CA HIS A 167 -19.96 11.44 -2.64
C HIS A 167 -19.51 10.79 -1.33
N ILE A 168 -19.04 9.53 -1.36
CA ILE A 168 -18.54 8.82 -0.18
C ILE A 168 -17.37 9.60 0.43
N ASN A 169 -16.41 10.05 -0.38
CA ASN A 169 -15.28 10.80 0.13
C ASN A 169 -15.72 12.11 0.78
N ALA A 170 -16.66 12.85 0.17
CA ALA A 170 -17.22 14.06 0.75
C ALA A 170 -17.90 13.80 2.10
N GLN A 171 -18.71 12.73 2.21
CA GLN A 171 -19.34 12.32 3.48
C GLN A 171 -18.29 11.98 4.54
N VAL A 172 -17.27 11.21 4.20
CA VAL A 172 -16.16 10.87 5.11
C VAL A 172 -15.49 12.13 5.64
N GLN A 173 -15.13 13.07 4.76
CA GLN A 173 -14.49 14.33 5.17
C GLN A 173 -15.40 15.16 6.09
N GLN A 174 -16.69 15.24 5.78
CA GLN A 174 -17.66 15.98 6.57
C GLN A 174 -17.84 15.41 7.98
N PHE A 175 -17.94 14.08 8.13
CA PHE A 175 -18.05 13.43 9.43
C PHE A 175 -16.77 13.60 10.25
N GLN A 176 -15.60 13.42 9.62
CA GLN A 176 -14.32 13.61 10.28
C GLN A 176 -14.13 15.06 10.76
N ALA A 177 -14.54 16.05 9.97
CA ALA A 177 -14.49 17.46 10.36
C ALA A 177 -15.38 17.76 11.58
N ARG A 178 -16.47 17.02 11.78
CA ARG A 178 -17.36 17.11 12.97
C ARG A 178 -16.92 16.21 14.13
N GLY A 179 -15.76 15.55 14.02
CA GLY A 179 -15.28 14.60 15.03
C GLY A 179 -16.15 13.35 15.18
N GLN A 180 -17.01 13.05 14.19
CA GLN A 180 -17.91 11.91 14.23
C GLN A 180 -17.19 10.66 13.70
N PRO A 181 -17.47 9.47 14.25
CA PRO A 181 -16.86 8.22 13.80
C PRO A 181 -17.22 7.89 12.35
N VAL A 182 -16.23 7.38 11.62
CA VAL A 182 -16.40 6.84 10.28
C VAL A 182 -15.76 5.46 10.20
N VAL A 183 -16.58 4.46 9.90
CA VAL A 183 -16.15 3.07 9.82
C VAL A 183 -16.40 2.48 8.44
N SER A 184 -15.51 1.58 8.06
CA SER A 184 -15.58 0.77 6.86
C SER A 184 -15.80 -0.68 7.27
N VAL A 185 -16.85 -1.31 6.74
CA VAL A 185 -17.28 -2.66 7.15
C VAL A 185 -17.33 -3.61 5.98
N ASP A 186 -16.92 -4.85 6.23
CA ASP A 186 -17.02 -5.94 5.26
C ASP A 186 -16.79 -7.30 5.94
N THR A 187 -17.24 -8.38 5.28
CA THR A 187 -16.93 -9.76 5.70
C THR A 187 -15.79 -10.31 4.88
N LYS A 188 -14.74 -10.81 5.55
CA LYS A 188 -13.70 -11.57 4.87
C LYS A 188 -14.24 -12.92 4.38
N LYS A 189 -13.65 -13.45 3.32
CA LYS A 189 -13.87 -14.84 2.88
C LYS A 189 -13.78 -15.80 4.08
N LYS A 190 -14.70 -16.77 4.11
CA LYS A 190 -14.74 -17.81 5.14
C LYS A 190 -13.46 -18.65 5.08
N GLU A 191 -12.82 -18.83 6.22
CA GLU A 191 -11.63 -19.68 6.37
C GLU A 191 -12.00 -20.99 7.08
N LEU A 192 -11.38 -22.08 6.67
CA LEU A 192 -11.53 -23.38 7.34
C LEU A 192 -10.64 -23.41 8.58
N VAL A 193 -11.18 -23.86 9.71
CA VAL A 193 -10.44 -24.01 10.97
C VAL A 193 -10.09 -25.49 11.16
N GLY A 194 -8.79 -25.76 11.31
CA GLY A 194 -8.15 -27.07 11.41
C GLY A 194 -6.71 -27.01 10.89
N GLU A 195 -6.00 -28.15 10.93
CA GLU A 195 -4.63 -28.32 10.42
C GLU A 195 -4.54 -28.27 8.88
N PHE A 196 -5.24 -27.33 8.26
CA PHE A 196 -5.28 -27.16 6.82
C PHE A 196 -4.11 -26.32 6.32
N LYS A 197 -3.69 -26.59 5.09
CA LYS A 197 -2.56 -25.89 4.48
C LYS A 197 -2.95 -24.46 4.10
N ASN A 198 -2.54 -23.49 4.91
CA ASN A 198 -2.61 -22.09 4.55
C ASN A 198 -1.45 -21.70 3.63
N GLY A 199 -1.76 -21.12 2.47
CA GLY A 199 -0.77 -20.69 1.50
C GLY A 199 0.22 -19.67 2.10
N GLY A 200 1.52 -20.00 2.09
CA GLY A 200 2.58 -19.16 2.61
C GLY A 200 3.81 -19.98 2.99
N ARG A 201 4.95 -19.32 3.24
CA ARG A 201 6.16 -19.93 3.80
C ARG A 201 6.65 -19.02 4.92
N GLU A 202 6.82 -19.58 6.11
CA GLU A 202 7.41 -18.89 7.26
C GLU A 202 8.75 -19.55 7.62
N TRP A 203 9.68 -18.76 8.16
CA TRP A 203 10.97 -19.29 8.61
C TRP A 203 10.76 -20.14 9.87
N GLN A 204 11.11 -21.43 9.78
CA GLN A 204 11.07 -22.38 10.89
C GLN A 204 12.47 -22.93 11.15
N PRO A 205 12.81 -23.36 12.38
CA PRO A 205 14.04 -24.08 12.67
C PRO A 205 14.19 -25.30 11.74
N ALA A 206 15.41 -25.52 11.26
CA ALA A 206 15.69 -26.64 10.36
C ALA A 206 15.31 -27.98 11.02
N GLY A 207 14.51 -28.80 10.32
CA GLY A 207 14.07 -30.12 10.81
C GLY A 207 12.75 -30.13 11.60
N ALA A 208 12.09 -28.98 11.80
CA ALA A 208 10.81 -28.89 12.51
C ALA A 208 9.71 -28.19 11.66
N PRO A 209 9.28 -28.78 10.52
CA PRO A 209 8.15 -28.24 9.78
C PRO A 209 6.85 -28.37 10.60
N VAL A 210 6.02 -27.32 10.57
CA VAL A 210 4.65 -27.42 11.07
C VAL A 210 3.87 -28.34 10.12
N LEU A 211 3.42 -29.48 10.63
CA LEU A 211 2.69 -30.48 9.86
C LEU A 211 1.26 -29.98 9.60
N SER A 212 0.78 -30.12 8.37
CA SER A 212 -0.60 -29.87 7.98
C SER A 212 -1.16 -31.12 7.31
N LEU A 213 -2.44 -31.43 7.51
CA LEU A 213 -3.09 -32.58 6.91
C LEU A 213 -3.06 -32.50 5.38
N THR A 214 -2.67 -33.59 4.73
CA THR A 214 -2.41 -33.65 3.27
C THR A 214 -3.68 -33.60 2.43
N HIS A 215 -4.86 -33.79 3.02
CA HIS A 215 -6.15 -33.83 2.32
C HIS A 215 -7.17 -32.89 3.00
N ASP A 216 -7.46 -31.77 2.34
CA ASP A 216 -8.44 -30.76 2.77
C ASP A 216 -9.88 -31.25 2.50
N PHE A 217 -10.44 -32.10 3.38
CA PHE A 217 -11.88 -32.40 3.35
C PHE A 217 -12.61 -31.51 4.38
N PRO A 218 -13.76 -30.88 4.02
CA PRO A 218 -14.57 -30.09 4.96
C PRO A 218 -15.01 -30.84 6.22
N ASP A 219 -14.95 -32.17 6.19
CA ASP A 219 -15.38 -33.08 7.25
C ASP A 219 -14.32 -33.30 8.35
N THR A 220 -13.08 -32.86 8.16
CA THR A 220 -12.02 -32.86 9.19
C THR A 220 -11.83 -31.50 9.88
N ALA A 221 -12.64 -30.49 9.53
CA ALA A 221 -12.56 -29.15 10.09
C ALA A 221 -13.23 -29.08 11.47
N VAL A 222 -12.60 -28.41 12.44
CA VAL A 222 -13.22 -28.04 13.73
C VAL A 222 -14.40 -27.07 13.49
N GLY A 223 -14.36 -26.34 12.37
CA GLY A 223 -15.49 -25.62 11.78
C GLY A 223 -15.05 -24.51 10.82
N LYS A 224 -15.88 -23.48 10.63
CA LYS A 224 -15.62 -22.35 9.72
C LYS A 224 -15.50 -21.06 10.51
N ALA A 225 -14.44 -20.30 10.28
CA ALA A 225 -14.27 -18.96 10.81
C ALA A 225 -14.75 -17.93 9.77
N ILE A 226 -15.62 -17.02 10.21
CA ILE A 226 -16.17 -15.93 9.40
C ILE A 226 -15.75 -14.60 10.05
N PRO A 227 -14.61 -14.02 9.65
CA PRO A 227 -14.17 -12.74 10.18
C PRO A 227 -14.99 -11.59 9.57
N TYR A 228 -15.73 -10.87 10.41
CA TYR A 228 -16.39 -9.62 10.04
C TYR A 228 -15.61 -8.44 10.60
N GLY A 229 -15.15 -7.55 9.72
CA GLY A 229 -14.26 -6.45 10.05
C GLY A 229 -14.99 -5.13 10.13
N VAL A 230 -14.67 -4.33 11.15
CA VAL A 230 -15.08 -2.93 11.31
C VAL A 230 -13.81 -2.10 11.46
N TYR A 231 -13.42 -1.38 10.42
CA TYR A 231 -12.22 -0.54 10.39
C TYR A 231 -12.58 0.93 10.61
N ASP A 232 -12.07 1.53 11.68
CA ASP A 232 -12.18 2.96 11.93
C ASP A 232 -11.16 3.73 11.07
N ILE A 233 -11.68 4.55 10.16
CA ILE A 233 -10.88 5.30 9.18
C ILE A 233 -10.13 6.46 9.85
N GLY A 234 -10.70 7.05 10.90
CA GLY A 234 -10.11 8.19 11.60
C GLY A 234 -9.01 7.78 12.58
N ASP A 235 -9.23 6.69 13.31
CA ASP A 235 -8.32 6.23 14.38
C ASP A 235 -7.28 5.21 13.90
N ASN A 236 -7.43 4.68 12.69
CA ASN A 236 -6.61 3.57 12.16
C ASN A 236 -6.61 2.35 13.12
N SER A 237 -7.77 2.04 13.67
CA SER A 237 -8.00 0.88 14.52
C SER A 237 -9.12 0.02 13.96
N ALA A 238 -9.16 -1.26 14.35
CA ALA A 238 -10.16 -2.19 13.84
C ALA A 238 -10.68 -3.13 14.92
N TRP A 239 -11.94 -3.50 14.76
CA TRP A 239 -12.56 -4.62 15.45
C TRP A 239 -12.84 -5.74 14.45
N VAL A 240 -12.60 -6.98 14.86
CA VAL A 240 -12.98 -8.17 14.08
C VAL A 240 -13.77 -9.14 14.95
N SER A 241 -15.01 -9.40 14.56
CA SER A 241 -15.78 -10.51 15.11
C SER A 241 -15.51 -11.76 14.29
N VAL A 242 -15.07 -12.84 14.92
CA VAL A 242 -14.87 -14.14 14.26
C VAL A 242 -16.12 -14.98 14.50
N GLY A 243 -17.03 -15.03 13.53
CA GLY A 243 -18.25 -15.84 13.61
C GLY A 243 -17.98 -17.31 13.30
N VAL A 244 -18.74 -18.21 13.92
CA VAL A 244 -18.62 -19.67 13.72
C VAL A 244 -19.81 -20.30 12.97
N ASP A 245 -20.80 -19.49 12.60
CA ASP A 245 -22.08 -19.93 12.05
C ASP A 245 -22.29 -19.38 10.62
N HIS A 246 -23.16 -18.39 10.43
CA HIS A 246 -23.47 -17.82 9.12
C HIS A 246 -23.13 -16.34 9.02
N ASP A 247 -22.64 -15.91 7.85
CA ASP A 247 -22.55 -14.51 7.49
C ASP A 247 -23.95 -13.97 7.17
N THR A 248 -24.57 -13.32 8.15
CA THR A 248 -25.94 -12.79 8.06
C THR A 248 -25.96 -11.29 8.35
N PRO A 249 -26.97 -10.54 7.88
CA PRO A 249 -27.12 -9.12 8.23
C PRO A 249 -27.14 -8.88 9.76
N VAL A 250 -27.71 -9.82 10.50
CA VAL A 250 -27.76 -9.78 11.97
C VAL A 250 -26.34 -9.91 12.55
N PHE A 251 -25.50 -10.79 12.02
CA PHE A 251 -24.10 -10.93 12.43
C PHE A 251 -23.28 -9.67 12.11
N ALA A 252 -23.47 -9.10 10.92
CA ALA A 252 -22.80 -7.88 10.49
C ALA A 252 -23.10 -6.69 11.43
N VAL A 253 -24.38 -6.46 11.75
CA VAL A 253 -24.77 -5.37 12.67
C VAL A 253 -24.34 -5.65 14.11
N ASN A 254 -24.39 -6.91 14.57
CA ASN A 254 -23.86 -7.27 15.89
C ASN A 254 -22.36 -6.98 16.00
N SER A 255 -21.60 -7.19 14.92
CA SER A 255 -20.18 -6.87 14.84
C SER A 255 -19.92 -5.37 14.91
N LEU A 256 -20.74 -4.57 14.22
CA LEU A 256 -20.71 -3.11 14.34
C LEU A 256 -21.03 -2.63 15.77
N GLY A 257 -22.06 -3.21 16.40
CA GLY A 257 -22.40 -2.90 17.80
C GLY A 257 -21.36 -3.38 18.81
N ALA A 258 -20.60 -4.44 18.51
CA ALA A 258 -19.47 -4.89 19.32
C ALA A 258 -18.30 -3.91 19.24
N TRP A 259 -17.96 -3.44 18.03
CA TRP A 259 -16.98 -2.37 17.82
C TRP A 259 -17.36 -1.11 18.62
N TRP A 260 -18.62 -0.66 18.51
CA TRP A 260 -19.08 0.54 19.22
C TRP A 260 -18.86 0.41 20.74
N ARG A 261 -19.35 -0.67 21.36
CA ARG A 261 -19.24 -0.86 22.83
C ARG A 261 -17.82 -1.10 23.34
N LYS A 262 -16.91 -1.60 22.50
CA LYS A 262 -15.54 -2.01 22.93
C LYS A 262 -14.45 -1.05 22.53
N MET A 263 -14.72 -0.16 21.58
CA MET A 263 -13.74 0.76 21.02
C MET A 263 -14.37 2.12 20.74
N GLY A 264 -15.47 2.16 19.99
CA GLY A 264 -16.06 3.42 19.50
C GLY A 264 -16.57 4.35 20.60
N GLN A 265 -17.30 3.85 21.58
CA GLN A 265 -17.96 4.65 22.62
C GLN A 265 -16.95 5.41 23.51
N GLU A 266 -15.87 4.75 23.90
CA GLU A 266 -14.79 5.37 24.69
C GLU A 266 -14.04 6.42 23.84
N ARG A 267 -13.85 6.14 22.55
CA ARG A 267 -13.09 7.00 21.64
C ARG A 267 -13.86 8.24 21.18
N TYR A 268 -15.17 8.12 21.04
CA TYR A 268 -16.07 9.17 20.56
C TYR A 268 -17.23 9.39 21.55
N PRO A 269 -16.96 9.91 22.75
CA PRO A 269 -17.97 10.05 23.81
C PRO A 269 -19.10 11.02 23.44
N GLU A 270 -18.83 11.99 22.56
CA GLU A 270 -19.79 13.00 22.10
C GLU A 270 -20.39 12.67 20.72
N ALA A 271 -20.18 11.47 20.19
CA ALA A 271 -20.74 11.09 18.90
C ALA A 271 -22.27 11.10 18.94
N LYS A 272 -22.86 11.71 17.92
CA LYS A 272 -24.30 11.71 17.66
C LYS A 272 -24.62 11.02 16.33
N GLU A 273 -23.60 10.87 15.48
CA GLU A 273 -23.72 10.33 14.15
C GLU A 273 -22.62 9.30 13.91
N LEU A 274 -22.91 8.28 13.11
CA LEU A 274 -21.96 7.28 12.66
C LEU A 274 -22.09 7.12 11.16
N LEU A 275 -20.98 7.25 10.43
CA LEU A 275 -20.94 6.92 9.00
C LEU A 275 -20.37 5.52 8.80
N VAL A 276 -21.12 4.68 8.10
CA VAL A 276 -20.75 3.31 7.73
C VAL A 276 -20.59 3.23 6.22
N THR A 277 -19.37 2.94 5.74
CA THR A 277 -19.13 2.63 4.33
C THR A 277 -19.09 1.11 4.16
N ALA A 278 -19.89 0.57 3.25
CA ALA A 278 -20.06 -0.87 3.06
C ALA A 278 -20.10 -1.26 1.58
N ASP A 279 -19.78 -2.50 1.27
CA ASP A 279 -20.04 -3.04 -0.07
C ASP A 279 -21.54 -3.29 -0.29
N SER A 280 -21.96 -3.37 -1.54
CA SER A 280 -23.38 -3.61 -1.90
C SER A 280 -23.79 -5.09 -1.89
N GLY A 281 -22.89 -6.01 -1.50
CA GLY A 281 -23.08 -7.47 -1.53
C GLY A 281 -23.28 -8.10 -0.15
N GLY A 282 -23.54 -9.40 -0.10
CA GLY A 282 -23.49 -10.19 1.15
C GLY A 282 -24.45 -9.75 2.27
N SER A 283 -23.97 -9.85 3.51
CA SER A 283 -24.74 -9.57 4.73
C SER A 283 -25.05 -8.08 4.94
N ASN A 284 -24.23 -7.20 4.38
CA ASN A 284 -24.37 -5.75 4.42
C ASN A 284 -24.94 -5.19 3.09
N SER A 285 -25.63 -5.99 2.29
CA SER A 285 -26.16 -5.53 1.00
C SER A 285 -27.13 -4.35 1.13
N ALA A 286 -26.98 -3.35 0.25
CA ALA A 286 -27.88 -2.21 0.12
C ALA A 286 -29.36 -2.61 -0.08
N ARG A 287 -29.64 -3.79 -0.66
CA ARG A 287 -31.01 -4.28 -0.88
C ARG A 287 -31.60 -5.04 0.31
N SER A 288 -30.77 -5.42 1.28
CA SER A 288 -31.19 -6.22 2.43
C SER A 288 -32.10 -5.40 3.35
N ARG A 289 -33.33 -5.87 3.52
CA ARG A 289 -34.29 -5.31 4.49
C ARG A 289 -33.87 -5.62 5.93
N VAL A 290 -33.34 -6.82 6.17
CA VAL A 290 -32.85 -7.26 7.47
C VAL A 290 -31.68 -6.38 7.92
N TRP A 291 -30.76 -6.05 7.01
CA TRP A 291 -29.65 -5.12 7.29
C TRP A 291 -30.15 -3.77 7.81
N LYS A 292 -31.12 -3.16 7.11
CA LYS A 292 -31.71 -1.88 7.54
C LYS A 292 -32.46 -1.99 8.87
N ALA A 293 -33.23 -3.05 9.08
CA ALA A 293 -33.97 -3.25 10.32
C ALA A 293 -33.04 -3.46 11.54
N GLU A 294 -31.95 -4.23 11.38
CA GLU A 294 -30.97 -4.41 12.45
C GLU A 294 -30.18 -3.13 12.71
N LEU A 295 -29.80 -2.37 11.66
CA LEU A 295 -29.19 -1.06 11.84
C LEU A 295 -30.12 -0.08 12.56
N GLN A 296 -31.43 -0.12 12.30
CA GLN A 296 -32.40 0.68 13.06
C GLN A 296 -32.35 0.32 14.55
N ARG A 297 -32.36 -0.98 14.89
CA ARG A 297 -32.24 -1.41 16.29
C ARG A 297 -30.93 -0.96 16.93
N LEU A 298 -29.84 -0.97 16.17
CA LEU A 298 -28.56 -0.45 16.66
C LEU A 298 -28.61 1.07 16.86
N ALA A 299 -29.23 1.82 15.95
CA ALA A 299 -29.43 3.26 16.09
C ALA A 299 -30.26 3.56 17.36
N ASP A 300 -31.38 2.86 17.54
CA ASP A 300 -32.25 2.97 18.72
C ASP A 300 -31.47 2.69 20.01
N ALA A 301 -30.69 1.59 20.05
CA ALA A 301 -29.94 1.20 21.24
C ALA A 301 -28.74 2.11 21.58
N THR A 302 -28.18 2.80 20.59
CA THR A 302 -26.99 3.65 20.77
C THR A 302 -27.31 5.14 20.83
N GLY A 303 -28.50 5.54 20.37
CA GLY A 303 -28.86 6.93 20.15
C GLY A 303 -28.15 7.59 18.96
N LEU A 304 -27.35 6.84 18.19
CA LEU A 304 -26.61 7.37 17.03
C LEU A 304 -27.49 7.43 15.79
N CYS A 305 -27.40 8.52 15.03
CA CYS A 305 -27.87 8.56 13.65
C CYS A 305 -26.88 7.80 12.76
N ILE A 306 -27.28 6.64 12.24
CA ILE A 306 -26.40 5.80 11.43
C ILE A 306 -26.62 6.11 9.96
N SER A 307 -25.63 6.76 9.35
CA SER A 307 -25.56 7.00 7.90
C SER A 307 -24.83 5.85 7.24
N VAL A 308 -25.37 5.33 6.14
CA VAL A 308 -24.75 4.25 5.36
C VAL A 308 -24.54 4.73 3.94
N CYS A 309 -23.34 4.54 3.42
CA CYS A 309 -23.01 4.75 2.01
C CYS A 309 -22.45 3.46 1.43
N HIS A 310 -23.13 2.93 0.41
CA HIS A 310 -22.69 1.72 -0.27
C HIS A 310 -21.79 2.01 -1.46
N PHE A 311 -20.73 1.21 -1.61
CA PHE A 311 -19.91 1.22 -2.81
C PHE A 311 -20.66 0.56 -3.98
N PRO A 312 -20.47 1.01 -5.23
CA PRO A 312 -21.09 0.40 -6.40
C PRO A 312 -20.76 -1.10 -6.53
N PRO A 313 -21.61 -1.92 -7.17
CA PRO A 313 -21.28 -3.32 -7.45
C PRO A 313 -19.92 -3.47 -8.17
N GLY A 314 -19.15 -4.52 -7.81
CA GLY A 314 -17.83 -4.79 -8.40
C GLY A 314 -16.74 -3.78 -7.99
N THR A 315 -16.92 -3.09 -6.86
CA THR A 315 -15.94 -2.14 -6.32
C THR A 315 -15.42 -2.48 -4.93
N SER A 316 -15.60 -3.71 -4.45
CA SER A 316 -15.16 -4.16 -3.12
C SER A 316 -13.68 -3.89 -2.82
N LYS A 317 -12.82 -3.90 -3.85
CA LYS A 317 -11.41 -3.49 -3.72
C LYS A 317 -11.25 -2.07 -3.15
N TRP A 318 -12.18 -1.15 -3.41
CA TRP A 318 -12.07 0.24 -2.99
C TRP A 318 -12.54 0.48 -1.55
N ASN A 319 -13.16 -0.54 -0.93
CA ASN A 319 -13.55 -0.49 0.46
C ASN A 319 -12.30 -0.49 1.37
N LYS A 320 -12.20 0.48 2.29
CA LYS A 320 -10.95 0.69 3.03
C LYS A 320 -10.59 -0.47 3.95
N VAL A 321 -11.58 -1.17 4.51
CA VAL A 321 -11.41 -2.35 5.35
C VAL A 321 -10.67 -3.47 4.60
N GLU A 322 -10.91 -3.67 3.32
CA GLU A 322 -10.24 -4.71 2.54
C GLU A 322 -8.72 -4.45 2.47
N HIS A 323 -8.35 -3.22 2.15
CA HIS A 323 -6.94 -2.83 2.01
C HIS A 323 -6.23 -2.53 3.33
N ARG A 324 -6.93 -1.99 4.33
CA ARG A 324 -6.33 -1.53 5.59
C ARG A 324 -6.41 -2.54 6.73
N LEU A 325 -7.28 -3.53 6.63
CA LEU A 325 -7.46 -4.55 7.65
C LEU A 325 -7.23 -5.95 7.06
N PHE A 326 -8.04 -6.36 6.08
CA PHE A 326 -8.04 -7.73 5.60
C PHE A 326 -6.80 -8.13 4.81
N SER A 327 -6.15 -7.20 4.12
CA SER A 327 -4.87 -7.42 3.45
C SER A 327 -3.76 -7.77 4.46
N HIS A 328 -3.71 -7.07 5.60
CA HIS A 328 -2.73 -7.27 6.65
C HIS A 328 -3.02 -8.55 7.45
N ILE A 329 -4.29 -8.83 7.71
CA ILE A 329 -4.71 -10.11 8.31
C ILE A 329 -4.28 -11.28 7.42
N SER A 330 -4.53 -11.18 6.11
CA SER A 330 -4.09 -12.22 5.16
C SER A 330 -2.58 -12.38 5.11
N LEU A 331 -1.79 -11.32 5.32
CA LEU A 331 -0.34 -11.43 5.41
C LEU A 331 0.09 -12.15 6.68
N ASN A 332 -0.55 -11.86 7.81
CA ASN A 332 -0.26 -12.47 9.11
C ASN A 332 -0.66 -13.95 9.21
N TRP A 333 -1.62 -14.40 8.39
CA TRP A 333 -2.01 -15.81 8.32
C TRP A 333 -1.09 -16.68 7.46
N ARG A 334 -0.21 -16.09 6.63
CA ARG A 334 0.57 -16.83 5.64
C ARG A 334 1.51 -17.83 6.32
N GLY A 335 1.31 -19.12 6.02
CA GLY A 335 2.19 -20.19 6.44
C GLY A 335 1.95 -20.72 7.86
N ARG A 336 0.87 -20.28 8.53
CA ARG A 336 0.47 -20.80 9.86
C ARG A 336 -0.83 -21.60 9.75
N PRO A 337 -0.92 -22.82 10.30
CA PRO A 337 -2.19 -23.52 10.40
C PRO A 337 -3.14 -22.76 11.33
N LEU A 338 -4.42 -22.72 10.98
CA LEU A 338 -5.48 -22.17 11.84
C LEU A 338 -6.07 -23.32 12.64
N GLU A 339 -5.27 -23.89 13.53
CA GLU A 339 -5.56 -25.12 14.28
C GLU A 339 -6.89 -25.01 15.06
N ASP A 340 -7.11 -23.87 15.70
CA ASP A 340 -8.32 -23.57 16.43
C ASP A 340 -8.77 -22.10 16.29
N TYR A 341 -9.95 -21.81 16.82
CA TYR A 341 -10.53 -20.47 16.80
C TYR A 341 -9.73 -19.44 17.63
N GLU A 342 -9.01 -19.89 18.66
CA GLU A 342 -8.21 -19.02 19.51
C GLU A 342 -6.99 -18.51 18.74
N THR A 343 -6.34 -19.38 17.97
CA THR A 343 -5.26 -19.07 17.03
C THR A 343 -5.73 -18.07 16.00
N VAL A 344 -6.92 -18.26 15.41
CA VAL A 344 -7.52 -17.28 14.47
C VAL A 344 -7.66 -15.90 15.12
N VAL A 345 -8.26 -15.84 16.33
CA VAL A 345 -8.46 -14.58 17.05
C VAL A 345 -7.13 -13.91 17.40
N ASN A 346 -6.14 -14.68 17.87
CA ASN A 346 -4.83 -14.17 18.25
C ASN A 346 -4.05 -13.65 17.04
N LEU A 347 -4.06 -14.35 15.90
CA LEU A 347 -3.41 -13.89 14.68
C LEU A 347 -4.04 -12.61 14.13
N ILE A 348 -5.37 -12.48 14.22
CA ILE A 348 -6.05 -11.25 13.84
C ILE A 348 -5.69 -10.12 14.81
N GLY A 349 -5.76 -10.37 16.13
CA GLY A 349 -5.47 -9.38 17.17
C GLY A 349 -4.02 -8.87 17.15
N THR A 350 -3.07 -9.70 16.71
CA THR A 350 -1.65 -9.33 16.54
C THR A 350 -1.36 -8.62 15.21
N THR A 351 -2.37 -8.41 14.37
CA THR A 351 -2.22 -7.69 13.10
C THR A 351 -1.88 -6.23 13.32
N THR A 352 -0.75 -5.80 12.75
CA THR A 352 -0.28 -4.42 12.78
C THR A 352 0.28 -4.00 11.43
N ASN A 353 0.50 -2.69 11.24
CA ASN A 353 1.14 -2.15 10.06
C ASN A 353 2.13 -1.03 10.44
N THR A 354 2.92 -0.57 9.48
CA THR A 354 3.90 0.51 9.69
C THR A 354 3.28 1.85 10.12
N LYS A 355 1.95 1.99 10.04
CA LYS A 355 1.19 3.16 10.48
C LYS A 355 0.53 2.95 11.86
N GLY A 356 0.88 1.88 12.57
CA GLY A 356 0.40 1.62 13.93
C GLY A 356 -1.03 1.09 14.00
N LEU A 357 -1.51 0.34 13.00
CA LEU A 357 -2.82 -0.33 13.05
C LEU A 357 -2.95 -1.17 14.34
N LYS A 358 -4.04 -0.94 15.07
CA LYS A 358 -4.44 -1.72 16.25
C LYS A 358 -5.68 -2.52 15.93
N VAL A 359 -5.59 -3.85 16.02
CA VAL A 359 -6.73 -4.74 15.78
C VAL A 359 -7.12 -5.42 17.09
N LYS A 360 -8.40 -5.35 17.44
CA LYS A 360 -9.00 -6.19 18.49
C LYS A 360 -9.88 -7.23 17.83
N ALA A 361 -9.71 -8.50 18.19
CA ALA A 361 -10.51 -9.59 17.67
C ALA A 361 -11.20 -10.34 18.80
N ARG A 362 -12.40 -10.88 18.53
CA ARG A 362 -13.09 -11.76 19.47
C ARG A 362 -13.92 -12.81 18.73
N LEU A 363 -13.93 -14.02 19.26
CA LEU A 363 -14.81 -15.09 18.82
C LEU A 363 -16.27 -14.77 19.16
N ASP A 364 -17.15 -14.90 18.17
CA ASP A 364 -18.60 -14.83 18.31
C ASP A 364 -19.21 -16.23 18.11
N ARG A 365 -19.66 -16.82 19.22
CA ARG A 365 -20.30 -18.15 19.26
C ARG A 365 -21.82 -18.11 19.14
N ARG A 366 -22.41 -16.93 18.90
CA ARG A 366 -23.86 -16.79 18.72
C ARG A 366 -24.30 -17.53 17.46
N ARG A 367 -25.54 -18.01 17.49
CA ARG A 367 -26.19 -18.64 16.33
C ARG A 367 -27.01 -17.61 15.58
N TYR A 368 -26.86 -17.57 14.27
CA TYR A 368 -27.49 -16.59 13.39
C TYR A 368 -28.41 -17.30 12.41
N ARG A 369 -29.72 -17.25 12.68
CA ARG A 369 -30.72 -17.90 11.83
C ARG A 369 -30.68 -17.34 10.41
N THR A 370 -30.63 -18.23 9.43
CA THR A 370 -30.76 -17.89 8.01
C THR A 370 -32.24 -17.81 7.59
N GLY A 371 -32.52 -17.13 6.48
CA GLY A 371 -33.89 -16.98 5.98
C GLY A 371 -34.78 -16.02 6.78
N VAL A 372 -34.19 -15.20 7.65
CA VAL A 372 -34.92 -14.10 8.30
C VAL A 372 -35.39 -13.12 7.23
N SER A 373 -36.68 -12.78 7.30
CA SER A 373 -37.28 -11.80 6.40
C SER A 373 -37.93 -10.68 7.21
N VAL A 374 -37.98 -9.49 6.62
CA VAL A 374 -38.64 -8.31 7.19
C VAL A 374 -39.79 -7.96 6.26
N SER A 375 -40.99 -7.87 6.84
CA SER A 375 -42.21 -7.53 6.10
C SER A 375 -42.14 -6.10 5.57
N PRO A 376 -42.89 -5.77 4.51
CA PRO A 376 -43.02 -4.38 4.04
C PRO A 376 -43.49 -3.43 5.15
N ALA A 377 -44.50 -3.82 5.94
CA ALA A 377 -44.99 -3.00 7.05
C ALA A 377 -43.90 -2.68 8.08
N ALA A 378 -43.08 -3.68 8.46
CA ALA A 378 -41.96 -3.46 9.38
C ALA A 378 -40.85 -2.58 8.77
N MET A 379 -40.75 -2.49 7.44
CA MET A 379 -39.84 -1.55 6.77
C MET A 379 -40.34 -0.11 6.82
N ASP A 380 -41.66 0.09 6.76
CA ASP A 380 -42.28 1.41 6.82
C ASP A 380 -42.23 2.00 8.26
N GLU A 381 -42.12 1.15 9.27
CA GLU A 381 -41.90 1.54 10.67
C GLU A 381 -40.46 1.99 10.99
N LEU A 382 -39.52 1.84 10.05
CA LEU A 382 -38.14 2.29 10.23
C LEU A 382 -38.07 3.81 10.02
N HIS A 383 -37.24 4.49 10.81
CA HIS A 383 -36.95 5.91 10.62
C HIS A 383 -35.82 6.08 9.58
N LEU A 384 -36.09 5.55 8.39
CA LEU A 384 -35.16 5.51 7.25
C LEU A 384 -35.34 6.75 6.36
N VAL A 385 -34.32 7.61 6.33
CA VAL A 385 -34.25 8.77 5.44
C VAL A 385 -33.29 8.45 4.29
N ARG A 386 -33.80 8.35 3.07
CA ARG A 386 -32.97 8.14 1.88
C ARG A 386 -32.33 9.46 1.43
N ALA A 387 -31.09 9.40 0.97
CA ALA A 387 -30.44 10.57 0.38
C ALA A 387 -31.08 10.90 -0.98
N THR A 388 -30.96 12.16 -1.39
CA THR A 388 -31.38 12.61 -2.73
C THR A 388 -30.52 11.99 -3.83
N PHE A 389 -29.24 11.78 -3.56
CA PHE A 389 -28.29 11.13 -4.46
C PHE A 389 -28.17 9.63 -4.15
N HIS A 390 -28.56 8.77 -5.09
CA HIS A 390 -28.62 7.31 -4.94
C HIS A 390 -29.18 6.86 -3.58
N GLY A 391 -30.43 7.22 -3.29
CA GLY A 391 -31.10 6.90 -2.02
C GLY A 391 -31.26 5.39 -1.74
N ASP A 392 -31.02 4.55 -2.74
CA ASP A 392 -30.91 3.10 -2.63
C ASP A 392 -29.56 2.65 -2.05
N TRP A 393 -28.49 3.43 -2.23
CA TRP A 393 -27.14 3.19 -1.70
C TRP A 393 -26.78 4.08 -0.51
N ASN A 394 -27.41 5.25 -0.41
CA ASN A 394 -27.09 6.26 0.58
C ASN A 394 -28.34 6.57 1.41
N TYR A 395 -28.30 6.26 2.70
CA TYR A 395 -29.44 6.46 3.58
C TYR A 395 -29.01 6.63 5.04
N ILE A 396 -29.90 7.20 5.84
CA ILE A 396 -29.71 7.47 7.25
C ILE A 396 -30.82 6.76 8.03
N LEU A 397 -30.44 6.02 9.07
CA LEU A 397 -31.35 5.48 10.06
C LEU A 397 -31.20 6.33 11.32
N LYS A 398 -32.24 7.09 11.62
CA LYS A 398 -32.28 7.92 12.84
C LYS A 398 -32.83 7.06 13.98
N PRO A 399 -32.34 7.24 15.22
CA PRO A 399 -32.94 6.57 16.36
C PRO A 399 -34.42 6.94 16.43
N ARG A 400 -35.27 5.94 16.64
CA ARG A 400 -36.65 6.14 17.05
C ARG A 400 -36.58 6.51 18.52
N MET A 401 -36.78 7.79 18.84
CA MET A 401 -36.98 8.16 20.23
C MET A 401 -38.21 7.36 20.71
N ASP A 402 -38.07 6.68 21.85
CA ASP A 402 -39.13 5.85 22.41
C ASP A 402 -40.46 6.61 22.40
N LYS A 403 -41.50 5.92 21.94
CA LYS A 403 -42.88 6.26 22.30
C LYS A 403 -43.14 5.88 23.74
#